data_AF-A0A2V6QGL9-F1
#
_entry.id   AF-A0A2V6QGL9-F1
#
_cell.length_a   1.000
_cell.length_b   1.000
_cell.length_c   1.000
_cell.angle_alpha   90.00
_cell.angle_beta   90.00
_cell.angle_gamma   90.00
#
_symmetry.space_group_name_H-M   'P 1'
#
loop_
_entity.id
_entity.type
_entity.pdbx_description
1 polymer ?
#
loop_
_entity_poly.entity_id
_entity_poly.type
_entity_poly.pdbx_seq_one_letter_code
_entity_poly.pdbx_strand_id
1 'polypeptide(L)' 'MAESEEDRHLKLTGDFDCDPTPLSTLRHSTSHVMAQAVKRLFPEVKVAIGPAIEDGFYYDFAKGEP' A
#
# COMPACT_ATOMS: atom_id res chain seq x y z
N MET A 1 -25.77 -31.15 -11.05
CA MET A 1 -26.02 -29.70 -11.13
C MET A 1 -24.69 -29.05 -10.84
N ALA A 2 -23.99 -28.64 -11.91
CA ALA A 2 -22.66 -28.05 -11.81
C ALA A 2 -22.87 -26.55 -11.55
N GLU A 3 -22.49 -26.09 -10.35
CA GLU A 3 -22.39 -24.67 -10.07
C GLU A 3 -21.16 -24.16 -10.83
N SER A 4 -21.43 -23.41 -11.89
CA SER A 4 -20.46 -22.85 -12.83
C SER A 4 -19.55 -21.82 -12.15
N GLU A 5 -18.26 -21.90 -12.48
CA GLU A 5 -17.14 -21.07 -12.00
C GLU A 5 -17.21 -19.57 -12.38
N GLU A 6 -18.39 -19.00 -12.62
CA GLU A 6 -18.52 -17.72 -13.33
C GLU A 6 -18.87 -16.50 -12.45
N ASP A 7 -18.94 -16.63 -11.13
CA ASP A 7 -19.30 -15.49 -10.25
C ASP A 7 -18.15 -14.99 -9.36
N ARG A 8 -16.90 -15.12 -9.84
CA ARG A 8 -15.76 -14.34 -9.33
C ARG A 8 -15.64 -12.97 -10.01
N HIS A 9 -16.72 -12.52 -10.65
CA HIS A 9 -16.83 -11.17 -11.15
C HIS A 9 -16.92 -10.23 -9.94
N LEU A 10 -15.75 -9.79 -9.46
CA LEU A 10 -15.65 -8.64 -8.59
C LEU A 10 -16.34 -7.49 -9.33
N LYS A 11 -17.59 -7.21 -8.94
CA LYS A 11 -18.33 -6.08 -9.46
C LYS A 11 -17.50 -4.85 -9.11
N LEU A 12 -16.86 -4.27 -10.11
CA LEU A 12 -16.20 -2.97 -10.01
C LEU A 12 -17.28 -1.86 -9.97
N THR A 13 -18.35 -2.09 -9.20
CA THR A 13 -19.21 -1.02 -8.70
C THR A 13 -18.30 -0.23 -7.78
N GLY A 14 -18.10 1.05 -8.09
CA GLY A 14 -17.18 1.96 -7.40
C GLY A 14 -17.61 2.30 -5.97
N ASP A 15 -18.03 1.29 -5.23
CA ASP A 15 -18.34 1.31 -3.81
C ASP A 15 -17.15 0.60 -3.14
N PHE A 16 -16.07 1.34 -2.95
CA PHE A 16 -15.01 0.88 -2.07
C PHE A 16 -15.63 0.79 -0.67
N ASP A 17 -15.74 -0.43 -0.13
CA ASP A 17 -16.08 -0.69 1.28
C ASP A 17 -14.96 -0.20 2.21
N CYS A 18 -14.51 1.04 2.04
CA CYS A 18 -13.61 1.73 2.94
C CYS A 18 -14.44 2.70 3.79
N ASP A 19 -14.81 2.20 4.97
CA ASP A 19 -15.07 2.99 6.17
C ASP A 19 -14.10 4.19 6.32
N PRO A 20 -14.49 5.26 7.04
CA PRO A 20 -14.17 6.65 6.72
C PRO A 20 -12.67 6.95 6.68
N THR A 21 -12.06 6.72 5.54
CA THR A 21 -11.46 7.74 4.65
C THR A 21 -10.63 6.98 3.60
N PRO A 22 -11.11 6.83 2.35
CA PRO A 22 -10.34 6.19 1.26
C PRO A 22 -8.90 6.71 1.13
N LEU A 23 -8.66 7.94 1.58
CA LEU A 23 -7.35 8.57 1.61
C LEU A 23 -6.34 7.87 2.53
N SER A 24 -6.76 7.35 3.68
CA SER A 24 -5.85 6.68 4.63
C SER A 24 -5.28 5.39 4.03
N THR A 25 -6.14 4.58 3.41
CA THR A 25 -5.77 3.38 2.66
C THR A 25 -4.85 3.72 1.48
N LEU A 26 -5.20 4.74 0.68
CA LEU A 26 -4.36 5.18 -0.44
C LEU A 26 -2.98 5.65 0.01
N ARG A 27 -2.90 6.41 1.11
CA ARG A 27 -1.63 6.86 1.71
C ARG A 27 -0.79 5.68 2.20
N HIS A 28 -1.41 4.68 2.81
CA HIS A 28 -0.72 3.47 3.23
C HIS A 28 -0.20 2.67 2.03
N SER A 29 -1.00 2.48 0.99
CA SER A 29 -0.54 1.82 -0.24
C SER A 29 0.61 2.60 -0.91
N THR A 30 0.55 3.93 -0.88
CA THR A 30 1.61 4.78 -1.45
C THR A 30 2.91 4.68 -0.66
N SER A 31 2.85 4.52 0.67
CA SER A 31 4.06 4.29 1.48
C SER A 31 4.77 2.99 1.07
N HIS A 32 4.02 1.92 0.77
CA HIS A 32 4.59 0.67 0.23
C HIS A 32 5.24 0.85 -1.14
N VAL A 33 4.63 1.64 -2.04
CA VAL A 33 5.22 1.95 -3.35
C VAL A 33 6.56 2.67 -3.17
N MET A 34 6.63 3.63 -2.23
CA MET A 34 7.87 4.32 -1.90
C MET A 34 8.95 3.36 -1.37
N ALA A 35 8.61 2.47 -0.44
CA ALA A 35 9.56 1.48 0.08
C ALA A 35 10.09 0.54 -1.01
N GLN A 36 9.23 0.11 -1.94
CA GLN A 36 9.65 -0.70 -3.10
C GLN A 36 10.61 0.07 -4.01
N ALA A 37 10.33 1.33 -4.30
CA ALA A 37 11.21 2.17 -5.12
C ALA A 37 12.57 2.41 -4.43
N VAL A 38 12.55 2.75 -3.14
CA VAL A 38 13.78 2.96 -2.35
C VAL A 38 14.60 1.69 -2.28
N LYS A 39 13.99 0.51 -2.08
CA LYS A 39 14.71 -0.76 -2.08
C LYS A 39 15.36 -1.12 -3.42
N ARG A 40 14.78 -0.68 -4.54
CA ARG A 40 15.38 -0.86 -5.88
C ARG A 40 16.57 0.07 -6.09
N LEU A 41 16.49 1.31 -5.62
CA LEU A 41 17.54 2.31 -5.78
C LEU A 41 18.69 2.12 -4.77
N PHE A 42 18.38 1.70 -3.55
CA PHE A 42 19.30 1.52 -2.44
C PHE A 42 19.06 0.15 -1.78
N PRO A 43 19.63 -0.93 -2.36
CA PRO A 43 19.35 -2.29 -1.91
C PRO A 43 19.75 -2.56 -0.44
N GLU A 44 20.80 -1.89 0.02
CA GLU A 44 21.35 -2.04 1.37
C GLU A 44 20.52 -1.37 2.48
N VAL A 45 19.62 -0.44 2.12
CA VAL A 45 18.82 0.32 3.08
C VAL A 45 17.80 -0.58 3.77
N LYS A 46 17.77 -0.58 5.10
CA LYS A 46 16.79 -1.35 5.87
C LYS A 46 15.50 -0.55 6.01
N VAL A 47 14.38 -1.23 5.75
CA VAL A 47 13.01 -0.68 5.79
C VAL A 47 12.43 -0.95 7.17
N ALA A 48 11.94 0.09 7.86
CA ALA A 48 11.35 -0.05 9.20
C ALA A 48 9.82 0.05 9.15
N ILE A 49 9.26 1.24 9.39
CA ILE A 49 7.80 1.45 9.51
C ILE A 49 7.38 2.57 8.55
N GLY A 50 6.22 2.42 7.90
CA GLY A 50 5.66 3.43 6.99
C GLY A 50 4.15 3.63 7.15
N PRO A 51 3.70 4.34 8.20
CA PRO A 51 2.28 4.56 8.45
C PRO A 51 1.71 5.67 7.57
N ALA A 52 0.39 5.63 7.35
CA ALA A 52 -0.35 6.78 6.85
C ALA A 52 -0.57 7.77 8.00
N ILE A 53 -0.44 9.06 7.71
CA ILE A 53 -0.70 10.17 8.64
C ILE A 53 -1.81 11.08 8.10
N GLU A 54 -2.25 12.05 8.91
CA GLU A 54 -3.38 12.93 8.62
C GLU A 54 -3.25 13.70 7.28
N ASP A 55 -2.03 14.08 6.90
CA ASP A 55 -1.76 14.84 5.68
C ASP A 55 -0.93 14.08 4.62
N GLY A 56 -0.60 12.82 4.86
CA GLY A 56 0.28 12.08 3.94
C GLY A 56 0.74 10.73 4.47
N PHE A 57 1.99 10.39 4.22
CA PHE A 57 2.65 9.19 4.73
C PHE A 57 4.14 9.48 4.87
N TYR A 58 4.81 8.71 5.72
CA TYR A 58 6.28 8.69 5.79
C TYR A 58 6.75 7.24 5.81
N TYR A 59 8.05 7.03 5.66
CA TYR A 59 8.66 5.72 5.81
C TYR A 59 10.08 5.88 6.37
N ASP A 60 10.35 5.16 7.45
CA ASP A 60 11.66 5.15 8.09
C ASP A 60 12.61 4.17 7.39
N PHE A 61 13.77 4.70 7.01
CA PHE A 61 14.83 3.96 6.33
C PHE A 61 16.14 4.09 7.10
N ALA A 62 16.76 2.97 7.43
CA ALA A 62 18.08 2.94 8.05
C ALA A 62 19.16 2.65 6.99
N LYS A 63 20.04 3.63 6.78
CA LYS A 63 21.26 3.50 5.96
C LYS A 63 22.47 3.22 6.85
N GLY A 64 23.38 2.37 6.39
CA GLY A 64 24.54 1.92 7.18
C GLY A 64 25.67 2.94 7.28
N GLU A 65 25.72 3.93 6.38
CA GLU A 65 26.76 4.96 6.34
C GLU A 65 26.13 6.38 6.31
N PRO A 66 26.70 7.35 7.06
CA PRO A 66 26.21 8.73 7.10
C PRO A 66 26.34 9.48 5.78
#